data_AF-A0A165J4L7-F1
#
_entry.id   AF-A0A165J4L7-F1
#
_cell.length_a   1.000
_cell.length_b   1.000
_cell.length_c   1.000
_cell.angle_alpha   90.00
_cell.angle_beta   90.00
_cell.angle_gamma   90.00
#
_symmetry.space_group_name_H-M   'P 1'
#
loop_
_entity.id
_entity.type
_entity.pdbx_description
1 polymer ?
#
loop_
_entity_poly.entity_id
_entity_poly.type
_entity_poly.pdbx_seq_one_letter_code
_entity_poly.pdbx_strand_id
1 'polypeptide(L)'
;PTAFDGDSSKGRAFIRQCWLHMQGKPEDFRTDNDKILFILSWMKLGAAAIWAGNVTQQFMDGDDPYPSLADFEADFARNFILTNKAGDAANKLDALEQGSRSVDDYITDFLSYSKQSGYGDVELQRKFKRGLNTSLLDSVYRLPSLPADLQELMAEASHLEQQWR
;
A
#
# COMPACT_ATOMS: atom_id res chain seq x y z
N PRO A 1 5.62 9.63 -22.20
CA PRO A 1 5.60 8.88 -20.92
C PRO A 1 4.80 7.58 -21.08
N THR A 2 4.94 6.60 -20.20
CA THR A 2 3.98 5.49 -20.10
C THR A 2 2.73 5.95 -19.34
N ALA A 3 1.55 5.41 -19.68
CA ALA A 3 0.33 5.71 -18.94
C ALA A 3 0.47 5.30 -17.46
N PHE A 4 0.07 6.18 -16.55
CA PHE A 4 0.15 5.97 -15.11
C PHE A 4 -1.19 5.53 -14.53
N ASP A 5 -1.15 4.53 -13.64
CA ASP A 5 -2.30 3.87 -13.01
C ASP A 5 -2.53 4.29 -11.55
N GLY A 6 -1.58 5.01 -10.96
CA GLY A 6 -1.59 5.39 -9.55
C GLY A 6 -0.71 4.48 -8.68
N ASP A 7 0.01 3.52 -9.26
CA ASP A 7 0.92 2.65 -8.51
C ASP A 7 2.08 3.46 -7.91
N SER A 8 2.11 3.50 -6.57
CA SER A 8 3.10 4.22 -5.80
C SER A 8 4.55 3.79 -6.07
N SER A 9 4.77 2.53 -6.46
CA SER A 9 6.10 2.04 -6.83
C SER A 9 6.61 2.65 -8.14
N LYS A 10 5.69 3.09 -9.01
CA LYS A 10 5.97 3.68 -10.33
C LYS A 10 5.95 5.21 -10.33
N GLY A 11 5.36 5.86 -9.31
CA GLY A 11 5.13 7.32 -9.28
C GLY A 11 6.38 8.16 -9.53
N ARG A 12 7.53 7.83 -8.92
CA ARG A 12 8.80 8.53 -9.16
C ARG A 12 9.33 8.31 -10.58
N ALA A 13 9.20 7.11 -11.11
CA ALA A 13 9.65 6.79 -12.47
C ALA A 13 8.78 7.53 -13.50
N PHE A 14 7.47 7.60 -13.26
CA PHE A 14 6.52 8.34 -14.07
C PHE A 14 6.87 9.84 -14.16
N ILE A 15 7.02 10.53 -13.03
CA ILE A 15 7.40 11.96 -13.01
C ILE A 15 8.70 12.21 -13.78
N ARG A 16 9.70 11.33 -13.62
CA ARG A 16 10.95 11.42 -14.37
C ARG A 16 10.75 11.35 -15.88
N GLN A 17 9.88 10.45 -16.36
CA GLN A 17 9.55 10.35 -17.78
C GLN A 17 8.84 11.59 -18.31
N CYS A 18 7.93 12.18 -17.51
CA CYS A 18 7.28 13.43 -17.85
C CYS A 18 8.31 14.56 -17.96
N TRP A 19 9.19 14.70 -16.97
CA TRP A 19 10.25 15.69 -16.97
C TRP A 19 11.16 15.56 -18.19
N LEU A 20 11.63 14.34 -18.51
CA LEU A 20 12.46 14.10 -19.70
C LEU A 20 11.75 14.51 -21.00
N HIS A 21 10.44 14.26 -21.11
CA HIS A 21 9.67 14.68 -22.28
C HIS A 21 9.60 16.20 -22.38
N MET A 22 9.31 16.88 -21.27
CA MET A 22 9.19 18.34 -21.24
C MET A 22 10.52 19.03 -21.56
N GLN A 23 11.64 18.49 -21.04
CA GLN A 23 12.98 18.98 -21.38
C GLN A 23 13.33 18.84 -22.86
N GLY A 24 12.78 17.84 -23.55
CA GLY A 24 12.97 17.68 -24.99
C GLY A 24 12.23 18.72 -25.84
N LYS A 25 11.27 19.46 -25.26
CA LYS A 25 10.41 20.43 -25.95
C LYS A 25 10.07 21.63 -25.06
N PRO A 26 11.07 22.40 -24.59
CA PRO A 26 10.85 23.47 -23.61
C PRO A 26 9.86 24.54 -24.09
N GLU A 27 9.76 24.76 -25.40
CA GLU A 27 8.83 25.73 -26.00
C GLU A 27 7.35 25.35 -25.84
N ASP A 28 7.05 24.05 -25.69
CA ASP A 28 5.68 23.55 -25.49
C ASP A 28 5.26 23.60 -24.01
N PHE A 29 6.20 23.85 -23.08
CA PHE A 29 5.99 23.77 -21.63
C PHE A 29 6.52 25.01 -20.90
N ARG A 30 6.00 26.18 -21.28
CA ARG A 30 6.48 27.49 -20.81
C ARG A 30 5.96 27.84 -19.43
N THR A 31 4.72 27.44 -19.12
CA THR A 31 4.08 27.71 -17.84
C THR A 31 4.02 26.45 -16.97
N ASP A 32 3.78 26.63 -15.68
CA ASP A 32 3.56 25.50 -14.79
C ASP A 32 2.25 24.78 -15.12
N ASN A 33 1.22 25.49 -15.58
CA ASN A 33 -0.04 24.89 -16.03
C ASN A 33 0.17 23.98 -17.25
N ASP A 34 1.02 24.36 -18.21
CA ASP A 34 1.35 23.50 -19.36
C ASP A 34 1.95 22.16 -18.89
N LYS A 35 2.85 22.23 -17.90
CA LYS A 35 3.54 21.06 -17.33
C LYS A 35 2.57 20.20 -16.53
N ILE A 36 1.73 20.81 -15.70
CA ILE A 36 0.73 20.12 -14.88
C ILE A 36 -0.28 19.40 -15.77
N LEU A 37 -0.89 20.10 -16.73
CA LEU A 37 -1.85 19.52 -17.68
C LEU A 37 -1.22 18.38 -18.50
N PHE A 38 0.05 18.51 -18.87
CA PHE A 38 0.77 17.43 -19.52
C PHE A 38 0.89 16.19 -18.62
N ILE A 39 1.30 16.35 -17.35
CA ILE A 39 1.41 15.22 -16.43
C ILE A 39 0.04 14.55 -16.25
N LEU A 40 -1.01 15.34 -16.01
CA LEU A 40 -2.39 14.87 -15.87
C LEU A 40 -2.84 14.07 -17.10
N SER A 41 -2.48 14.53 -18.31
CA SER A 41 -2.85 13.85 -19.56
C SER A 41 -2.32 12.42 -19.68
N TRP A 42 -1.30 12.03 -18.91
CA TRP A 42 -0.73 10.68 -18.90
C TRP A 42 -1.24 9.79 -17.75
N MET A 43 -2.04 10.35 -16.84
CA MET A 43 -2.69 9.64 -15.75
C MET A 43 -4.00 9.04 -16.25
N LYS A 44 -3.92 7.97 -17.04
CA LYS A 44 -5.04 7.45 -17.84
C LYS A 44 -5.70 6.19 -17.25
N LEU A 45 -5.14 5.61 -16.20
CA LEU A 45 -5.56 4.32 -15.66
C LEU A 45 -5.85 4.40 -14.16
N GLY A 46 -6.64 3.44 -13.65
CA GLY A 46 -6.83 3.21 -12.23
C GLY A 46 -7.26 4.44 -11.42
N ALA A 47 -6.75 4.55 -10.20
CA ALA A 47 -7.04 5.68 -9.31
C ALA A 47 -6.47 7.00 -9.83
N ALA A 48 -5.36 6.94 -10.58
CA ALA A 48 -4.75 8.12 -11.18
C ALA A 48 -5.67 8.81 -12.20
N ALA A 49 -6.44 8.06 -12.99
CA ALA A 49 -7.40 8.61 -13.95
C ALA A 49 -8.51 9.43 -13.28
N ILE A 50 -9.04 8.92 -12.17
CA ILE A 50 -10.11 9.60 -11.42
C ILE A 50 -9.58 10.90 -10.83
N TRP A 51 -8.41 10.85 -10.17
CA TRP A 51 -7.79 12.04 -9.59
C TRP A 51 -7.45 13.08 -10.67
N ALA A 52 -6.85 12.66 -11.78
CA ALA A 52 -6.49 13.57 -12.85
C ALA A 52 -7.71 14.20 -13.53
N GLY A 53 -8.80 13.45 -13.69
CA GLY A 53 -10.08 13.97 -14.17
C GLY A 53 -10.62 15.08 -13.27
N ASN A 54 -10.62 14.89 -11.96
CA ASN A 54 -11.09 15.89 -10.99
C ASN A 54 -10.24 17.16 -11.00
N VAL A 55 -8.91 17.04 -11.10
CA VAL A 55 -8.01 18.20 -11.21
C VAL A 55 -8.20 18.92 -12.53
N THR A 56 -8.30 18.18 -13.64
CA THR A 56 -8.51 18.76 -14.97
C THR A 56 -9.85 19.49 -15.04
N GLN A 57 -10.91 18.97 -14.39
CA GLN A 57 -12.20 19.64 -14.32
C GLN A 57 -12.10 21.00 -13.61
N GLN A 58 -11.34 21.11 -12.51
CA GLN A 58 -11.10 22.40 -11.83
C GLN A 58 -10.46 23.43 -12.77
N PHE A 59 -9.42 23.03 -13.52
CA PHE A 59 -8.82 23.91 -14.54
C PHE A 59 -9.84 24.32 -15.63
N MET A 60 -10.72 23.40 -16.06
CA MET A 60 -11.77 23.71 -17.04
C MET A 60 -12.84 24.66 -16.50
N ASP A 61 -13.13 24.60 -15.20
CA ASP A 61 -14.07 25.48 -14.51
C ASP A 61 -13.48 26.89 -14.25
N GLY A 62 -12.19 27.09 -14.59
CA GLY A 62 -11.48 28.36 -14.47
C GLY A 62 -10.73 28.52 -13.14
N ASP A 63 -10.69 27.48 -12.32
CA ASP A 63 -9.89 27.47 -11.10
C ASP A 63 -8.41 27.26 -11.42
N ASP A 64 -7.55 27.72 -10.50
CA ASP A 64 -6.12 27.41 -10.51
C ASP A 64 -5.77 26.62 -9.23
N PRO A 65 -6.00 25.28 -9.23
CA PRO A 65 -5.85 24.46 -8.03
C PRO A 65 -4.39 24.37 -7.55
N TYR A 66 -3.42 24.73 -8.39
CA TYR A 66 -2.00 24.65 -8.09
C TYR A 66 -1.28 25.93 -8.47
N PRO A 67 -0.91 26.78 -7.48
CA PRO A 67 -0.18 28.03 -7.72
C PRO A 67 1.20 27.84 -8.38
N SER A 68 1.78 26.64 -8.28
CA SER A 68 3.05 26.29 -8.89
C SER A 68 3.13 24.79 -9.23
N LEU A 69 4.07 24.42 -10.10
CA LEU A 69 4.39 23.01 -10.35
C LEU A 69 4.82 22.29 -9.07
N ALA A 70 5.50 22.98 -8.15
CA ALA A 70 5.96 22.38 -6.90
C ALA A 70 4.80 21.98 -5.97
N ASP A 71 3.73 22.78 -5.94
CA ASP A 71 2.52 22.46 -5.17
C ASP A 71 1.82 21.22 -5.74
N PHE A 72 1.73 21.14 -7.07
CA PHE A 72 1.22 19.96 -7.76
C PHE A 72 2.09 18.72 -7.47
N GLU A 73 3.42 18.82 -7.59
CA GLU A 73 4.33 17.70 -7.35
C GLU A 73 4.26 17.21 -5.89
N ALA A 74 4.06 18.12 -4.93
CA ALA A 74 3.87 17.76 -3.53
C ALA A 74 2.56 16.98 -3.33
N ASP A 75 1.47 17.41 -3.94
CA ASP A 75 0.19 16.72 -3.84
C ASP A 75 0.19 15.37 -4.60
N PHE A 76 0.79 15.34 -5.79
CA PHE A 76 1.07 14.10 -6.52
C PHE A 76 1.89 13.14 -5.64
N ALA A 77 2.93 13.63 -4.97
CA ALA A 77 3.74 12.79 -4.11
C ALA A 77 2.94 12.23 -2.93
N ARG A 78 2.06 13.01 -2.30
CA ARG A 78 1.18 12.53 -1.23
C ARG A 78 0.22 11.43 -1.70
N ASN A 79 -0.33 11.57 -2.91
CA ASN A 79 -1.32 10.62 -3.44
C ASN A 79 -0.67 9.38 -4.07
N PHE A 80 0.52 9.50 -4.66
CA PHE A 80 1.07 8.49 -5.58
C PHE A 80 2.56 8.18 -5.40
N ILE A 81 3.23 8.69 -4.37
CA ILE A 81 4.64 8.34 -4.09
C ILE A 81 4.81 7.94 -2.63
N LEU A 82 4.24 8.71 -1.71
CA LEU A 82 4.24 8.45 -0.29
C LEU A 82 3.24 7.33 -0.03
N THR A 83 3.72 6.09 -0.08
CA THR A 83 2.95 4.96 0.44
C THR A 83 2.82 5.12 1.94
N ASN A 84 1.59 5.10 2.45
CA ASN A 84 1.34 4.79 3.86
C ASN A 84 1.64 3.30 4.06
N LYS A 85 2.91 2.90 3.93
CA LYS A 85 3.33 1.49 4.03
C LYS A 85 2.87 0.86 5.33
N ALA A 86 2.79 1.66 6.39
CA ALA A 86 2.24 1.23 7.67
C ALA A 86 0.74 0.98 7.61
N GLY A 87 -0.06 1.91 7.08
CA GLY A 87 -1.49 1.70 6.86
C GLY A 87 -1.79 0.54 5.91
N ASP A 88 -1.02 0.39 4.83
CA ASP A 88 -1.18 -0.71 3.88
C ASP A 88 -0.85 -2.06 4.52
N ALA A 89 0.26 -2.13 5.26
CA ALA A 89 0.63 -3.34 6.00
C ALA A 89 -0.36 -3.65 7.13
N ALA A 90 -0.88 -2.62 7.81
CA ALA A 90 -1.93 -2.74 8.81
C ALA A 90 -3.22 -3.31 8.20
N ASN A 91 -3.70 -2.74 7.09
CA ASN A 91 -4.86 -3.23 6.36
C ASN A 91 -4.66 -4.67 5.86
N LYS A 92 -3.46 -5.00 5.36
CA LYS A 92 -3.13 -6.36 4.95
C LYS A 92 -3.13 -7.34 6.12
N LEU A 93 -2.62 -6.96 7.30
CA LEU A 93 -2.73 -7.77 8.52
C LEU A 93 -4.18 -7.95 8.98
N ASP A 94 -4.98 -6.89 8.91
CA ASP A 94 -6.38 -6.91 9.35
C ASP A 94 -7.25 -7.85 8.51
N ALA A 95 -6.90 -8.02 7.23
CA ALA A 95 -7.53 -8.92 6.29
C ALA A 95 -6.84 -10.29 6.17
N LEU A 96 -5.71 -10.52 6.87
CA LEU A 96 -4.94 -11.75 6.70
C LEU A 96 -5.57 -12.90 7.48
N GLU A 97 -5.94 -13.95 6.74
CA GLU A 97 -6.45 -15.21 7.28
C GLU A 97 -5.58 -16.38 6.80
N GLN A 98 -5.46 -17.42 7.62
CA GLN A 98 -4.81 -18.68 7.25
C GLN A 98 -5.57 -19.33 6.09
N GLY A 99 -6.89 -19.49 6.24
CA GLY A 99 -7.77 -20.04 5.21
C GLY A 99 -7.37 -21.48 4.85
N SER A 100 -7.28 -21.78 3.55
CA SER A 100 -6.85 -23.10 3.05
C SER A 100 -5.34 -23.31 3.01
N ARG A 101 -4.54 -22.32 3.42
CA ARG A 101 -3.07 -22.36 3.37
C ARG A 101 -2.50 -23.00 4.63
N SER A 102 -1.24 -23.42 4.55
CA SER A 102 -0.51 -23.88 5.74
C SER A 102 -0.32 -22.73 6.73
N VAL A 103 -0.18 -23.06 8.01
CA VAL A 103 0.11 -22.06 9.04
C VAL A 103 1.49 -21.43 8.85
N ASP A 104 2.46 -22.15 8.27
CA ASP A 104 3.80 -21.60 7.96
C ASP A 104 3.75 -20.54 6.86
N ASP A 105 2.92 -20.73 5.81
CA ASP A 105 2.68 -19.72 4.79
C ASP A 105 2.00 -18.48 5.39
N TYR A 106 1.00 -18.70 6.26
CA TYR A 106 0.33 -17.64 6.99
C TYR A 106 1.29 -16.85 7.89
N ILE A 107 2.15 -17.52 8.65
CA ILE A 107 3.18 -16.91 9.50
C ILE A 107 4.14 -16.06 8.67
N THR A 108 4.56 -16.56 7.50
CA THR A 108 5.48 -15.84 6.60
C THR A 108 4.88 -14.50 6.15
N ASP A 109 3.63 -14.51 5.67
CA ASP A 109 2.92 -13.28 5.30
C ASP A 109 2.70 -12.37 6.49
N PHE A 110 2.30 -12.93 7.64
CA PHE A 110 2.05 -12.18 8.87
C PHE A 110 3.30 -11.42 9.31
N LEU A 111 4.46 -12.09 9.32
CA LEU A 111 5.74 -11.47 9.68
C LEU A 111 6.17 -10.38 8.69
N SER A 112 5.88 -10.55 7.39
CA SER A 112 6.17 -9.54 6.36
C SER A 112 5.43 -8.22 6.63
N TYR A 113 4.15 -8.29 7.00
CA TYR A 113 3.33 -7.11 7.25
C TYR A 113 3.52 -6.55 8.67
N SER A 114 3.74 -7.39 9.69
CA SER A 114 3.95 -6.95 11.08
C SER A 114 5.09 -5.93 11.23
N LYS A 115 6.21 -6.15 10.52
CA LYS A 115 7.38 -5.26 10.55
C LYS A 115 7.10 -3.85 10.03
N GLN A 116 6.06 -3.69 9.22
CA GLN A 116 5.76 -2.43 8.53
C GLN A 116 4.53 -1.74 9.10
N SER A 117 3.63 -2.44 9.79
CA SER A 117 2.30 -1.94 10.18
C SER A 117 2.29 -0.95 11.35
N GLY A 118 3.35 -0.93 12.17
CA GLY A 118 3.41 -0.09 13.38
C GLY A 118 2.57 -0.58 14.55
N TYR A 119 2.03 -1.81 14.49
CA TYR A 119 1.35 -2.42 15.63
C TYR A 119 2.34 -2.87 16.71
N GLY A 120 1.94 -2.73 17.98
CA GLY A 120 2.67 -3.29 19.11
C GLY A 120 2.35 -4.78 19.33
N ASP A 121 3.17 -5.44 20.14
CA ASP A 121 3.16 -6.91 20.32
C ASP A 121 1.80 -7.47 20.76
N VAL A 122 1.11 -6.79 21.68
CA VAL A 122 -0.22 -7.21 22.16
C VAL A 122 -1.24 -7.23 21.03
N GLU A 123 -1.20 -6.23 20.16
CA GLU A 123 -2.12 -6.14 19.01
C GLU A 123 -1.75 -7.17 17.95
N LEU A 124 -0.46 -7.39 17.69
CA LEU A 124 0.01 -8.44 16.78
C LEU A 124 -0.42 -9.83 17.25
N GLN A 125 -0.29 -10.16 18.54
CA GLN A 125 -0.79 -11.42 19.08
C GLN A 125 -2.30 -11.59 18.86
N ARG A 126 -3.09 -10.54 19.14
CA ARG A 126 -4.53 -10.58 18.95
C ARG A 126 -4.90 -10.83 17.49
N LYS A 127 -4.22 -10.14 16.56
CA LYS A 127 -4.46 -10.28 15.12
C LYS A 127 -4.03 -11.64 14.60
N PHE A 128 -2.90 -12.17 15.07
CA PHE A 128 -2.44 -13.51 14.72
C PHE A 128 -3.49 -14.56 15.10
N LYS A 129 -3.98 -14.53 16.36
CA LYS A 129 -5.05 -15.42 16.81
C LYS A 129 -6.31 -15.29 15.97
N ARG A 130 -6.70 -14.08 15.59
CA ARG A 130 -7.90 -13.82 14.76
C ARG A 130 -7.78 -14.41 13.35
N GLY A 131 -6.58 -14.40 12.76
CA GLY A 131 -6.38 -14.91 11.40
C GLY A 131 -6.18 -16.42 11.31
N LEU A 132 -5.88 -17.11 12.42
CA LEU A 132 -5.78 -18.58 12.45
C LEU A 132 -7.14 -19.25 12.21
N ASN A 133 -7.11 -20.44 11.62
CA ASN A 133 -8.30 -21.28 11.53
C ASN A 133 -8.80 -21.67 12.93
N THR A 134 -10.12 -21.62 13.14
CA THR A 134 -10.75 -21.83 14.45
C THR A 134 -10.33 -23.14 15.12
N SER A 135 -10.26 -24.24 14.37
CA SER A 135 -9.84 -25.54 14.90
C SER A 135 -8.41 -25.51 15.46
N LEU A 136 -7.52 -24.73 14.84
CA LEU A 136 -6.11 -24.66 15.22
C LEU A 136 -5.96 -23.78 16.45
N LEU A 137 -6.65 -22.63 16.44
CA LEU A 137 -6.73 -21.74 17.59
C LEU A 137 -7.31 -22.46 18.83
N ASP A 138 -8.36 -23.26 18.66
CA ASP A 138 -8.95 -24.06 19.74
C ASP A 138 -7.96 -25.09 20.30
N SER A 139 -7.06 -25.61 19.48
CA SER A 139 -6.02 -26.55 19.91
C SER A 139 -4.92 -25.84 20.68
N VAL A 140 -4.52 -24.64 20.25
CA VAL A 140 -3.62 -23.76 21.00
C VAL A 140 -4.19 -23.45 22.39
N TYR A 141 -5.49 -23.19 22.51
CA TYR A 141 -6.12 -22.93 23.82
C TYR A 141 -6.22 -24.16 24.73
N ARG A 142 -5.99 -25.38 24.23
CA ARG A 142 -5.96 -26.61 25.04
C ARG A 142 -4.56 -26.99 25.53
N LEU A 143 -3.53 -26.22 25.15
CA LEU A 143 -2.18 -26.47 25.64
C LEU A 143 -2.10 -26.31 27.16
N PRO A 144 -1.27 -27.12 27.85
CA PRO A 144 -1.09 -27.02 29.30
C PRO A 144 -0.61 -25.63 29.76
N SER A 145 0.16 -24.94 28.92
CA SER A 145 0.54 -23.54 29.09
C SER A 145 0.25 -22.77 27.81
N LEU A 146 -0.39 -21.61 27.95
CA LEU A 146 -0.60 -20.72 26.82
C LEU A 146 0.71 -20.03 26.41
N PRO A 147 0.93 -19.82 25.11
CA PRO A 147 2.09 -19.07 24.62
C PRO A 147 2.16 -17.68 25.26
N ALA A 148 3.35 -17.31 25.74
CA ALA A 148 3.59 -16.04 26.42
C ALA A 148 3.74 -14.86 25.46
N ASP A 149 4.22 -15.13 24.24
CA ASP A 149 4.44 -14.12 23.22
C ASP A 149 4.05 -14.60 21.81
N LEU A 150 4.23 -13.72 20.84
CA LEU A 150 3.89 -13.98 19.44
C LEU A 150 4.75 -15.10 18.83
N GLN A 151 6.03 -15.20 19.22
CA GLN A 151 6.95 -16.18 18.67
C GLN A 151 6.61 -17.59 19.15
N GLU A 152 6.34 -17.75 20.44
CA GLU A 152 5.84 -19.01 21.00
C GLU A 152 4.49 -19.39 20.38
N LEU A 153 3.60 -18.41 20.20
CA LEU A 153 2.29 -18.65 19.60
C LEU A 153 2.38 -19.17 18.17
N MET A 154 3.27 -18.58 17.37
CA MET A 154 3.55 -19.04 16.00
C MET A 154 4.13 -20.46 16.01
N ALA A 155 5.11 -20.73 16.88
CA ALA A 155 5.77 -22.03 16.97
C ALA A 155 4.80 -23.16 17.36
N GLU A 156 3.94 -22.92 18.36
CA GLU A 156 2.94 -23.89 18.79
C GLU A 156 1.86 -24.12 17.74
N ALA A 157 1.43 -23.07 17.04
CA ALA A 157 0.47 -23.21 15.94
C ALA A 157 1.05 -24.07 14.80
N SER A 158 2.31 -23.85 14.40
CA SER A 158 3.01 -24.69 13.41
C SER A 158 3.15 -26.14 13.87
N HIS A 159 3.55 -26.36 15.12
CA HIS A 159 3.70 -27.71 15.65
C HIS A 159 2.37 -28.48 15.70
N LEU A 160 1.28 -27.83 16.12
CA LEU A 160 -0.05 -28.44 16.16
C LEU A 160 -0.58 -28.79 14.77
N GLU A 161 -0.41 -27.91 13.77
CA GLU A 161 -0.82 -28.22 12.39
C GLU A 161 -0.04 -29.43 11.83
N GLN A 162 1.25 -29.55 12.15
CA GLN A 162 2.07 -30.68 11.73
C GLN A 162 1.60 -32.01 12.35
N GLN A 163 1.10 -32.00 13.59
CA GLN A 163 0.56 -33.20 14.25
C GLN A 163 -0.76 -33.70 13.63
N TRP A 164 -1.47 -32.85 12.90
CA TRP A 164 -2.74 -33.23 12.25
C TRP A 164 -2.54 -33.94 10.90
N ARG A 165 -1.33 -33.87 10.34
CA ARG A 165 -0.96 -34.51 9.08
C ARG A 165 -0.54 -35.95 9.30
#